data_AF-A0A7L4R7A0-F1
#
_entry.id   AF-A0A7L4R7A0-F1
#
_cell.length_a   1.000
_cell.length_b   1.000
_cell.length_c   1.000
_cell.angle_alpha   90.00
_cell.angle_beta   90.00
_cell.angle_gamma   90.00
#
_symmetry.space_group_name_H-M   'P 1'
#
loop_
_entity.id
_entity.type
_entity.pdbx_description
1 polymer ?
#
loop_
_entity_poly.entity_id
_entity_poly.type
_entity_poly.pdbx_seq_one_letter_code
_entity_poly.pdbx_strand_id
1 'polypeptide(L)'
;MREEAKEWIGKAKRDLDAARYNYKGDLYEVAAFLCQQSAEKALKALYIEKFGELIKTHDLHFLAKKLGATSEIMDSCNELSTYFVESRYPGGYAKFGAQNVIEALRKAEMVLEWAKGKI
;
A
#
# COMPACT_ATOMS: atom_id res chain seq x y z
N MET A 1 -14.01 14.92 -3.82
CA MET A 1 -14.00 13.45 -3.79
C MET A 1 -15.13 12.82 -4.62
N ARG A 2 -14.75 12.25 -5.77
CA ARG A 2 -15.56 11.39 -6.64
C ARG A 2 -15.99 10.11 -5.91
N GLU A 3 -17.16 9.57 -6.22
CA GLU A 3 -17.66 8.33 -5.58
C GLU A 3 -16.73 7.15 -5.80
N GLU A 4 -16.19 6.98 -7.01
CA GLU A 4 -15.19 5.95 -7.30
C GLU A 4 -13.96 6.07 -6.40
N ALA A 5 -13.43 7.29 -6.21
CA ALA A 5 -12.29 7.51 -5.32
C ALA A 5 -12.63 7.14 -3.85
N LYS A 6 -13.86 7.43 -3.38
CA LYS A 6 -14.33 6.99 -2.05
C LYS A 6 -14.32 5.48 -1.91
N GLU A 7 -14.81 4.75 -2.92
CA GLU A 7 -14.83 3.30 -2.91
C GLU A 7 -13.42 2.71 -2.84
N TRP A 8 -12.48 3.27 -3.60
CA TRP A 8 -11.07 2.84 -3.58
C TRP A 8 -10.39 3.14 -2.26
N ILE A 9 -10.64 4.29 -1.62
CA ILE A 9 -10.19 4.56 -0.25
C ILE A 9 -10.81 3.55 0.73
N GLY A 10 -12.09 3.22 0.57
CA GLY A 10 -12.75 2.20 1.38
C GLY A 10 -12.08 0.83 1.26
N LYS A 11 -11.66 0.44 0.05
CA LYS A 11 -10.88 -0.79 -0.18
C LYS A 11 -9.50 -0.73 0.46
N ALA A 12 -8.78 0.38 0.29
CA ALA A 12 -7.44 0.58 0.88
C ALA A 12 -7.47 0.44 2.41
N LYS A 13 -8.44 1.08 3.08
CA LYS A 13 -8.64 0.96 4.53
C LYS A 13 -8.89 -0.49 4.96
N ARG A 14 -9.78 -1.21 4.26
CA ARG A 14 -10.05 -2.61 4.55
C ARG A 14 -8.82 -3.50 4.38
N ASP A 15 -7.98 -3.25 3.38
CA ASP A 15 -6.73 -3.98 3.22
C ASP A 15 -5.79 -3.72 4.42
N LEU A 16 -5.66 -2.47 4.87
CA LEU A 16 -4.83 -2.13 6.03
C LEU A 16 -5.35 -2.80 7.32
N ASP A 17 -6.65 -2.79 7.55
CA ASP A 17 -7.28 -3.46 8.69
C ASP A 17 -7.06 -4.98 8.64
N ALA A 18 -7.22 -5.57 7.45
CA ALA A 18 -6.94 -6.98 7.23
C ALA A 18 -5.45 -7.30 7.41
N ALA A 19 -4.54 -6.40 7.03
CA ALA A 19 -3.10 -6.55 7.27
C ALA A 19 -2.81 -6.61 8.78
N ARG A 20 -3.43 -5.73 9.57
CA ARG A 20 -3.31 -5.72 11.05
C ARG A 20 -3.86 -7.00 11.66
N TYR A 21 -4.96 -7.53 11.13
CA TYR A 21 -5.55 -8.80 11.59
C TYR A 21 -4.61 -9.98 11.31
N ASN A 22 -4.09 -10.09 10.09
CA ASN A 22 -3.18 -11.17 9.69
C ASN A 22 -1.86 -11.10 10.45
N TYR A 23 -1.34 -9.91 10.73
CA TYR A 23 -0.17 -9.73 11.60
C TYR A 23 -0.38 -10.33 12.99
N LYS A 24 -1.56 -10.12 13.61
CA LYS A 24 -1.90 -10.70 14.92
C LYS A 24 -2.06 -12.22 14.89
N GLY A 25 -2.40 -12.77 13.73
CA GLY A 25 -2.49 -14.22 13.51
C GLY A 25 -1.17 -14.86 13.06
N ASP A 26 -0.05 -14.14 13.15
CA ASP A 26 1.27 -14.56 12.68
C ASP A 26 1.34 -14.91 11.17
N LEU A 27 0.37 -14.45 10.38
CA LEU A 27 0.33 -14.57 8.92
C LEU A 27 1.02 -13.37 8.27
N TYR A 28 2.32 -13.27 8.50
CA TYR A 28 3.15 -12.12 8.14
C TYR A 28 3.22 -11.85 6.64
N GLU A 29 3.22 -12.91 5.82
CA GLU A 29 3.20 -12.84 4.37
C GLU A 29 1.91 -12.22 3.84
N VAL A 30 0.77 -12.62 4.41
CA VAL A 30 -0.54 -12.08 4.05
C VAL A 30 -0.62 -10.62 4.51
N ALA A 31 -0.11 -10.32 5.70
CA ALA A 31 -0.05 -8.95 6.19
C ALA A 31 0.79 -8.03 5.30
N ALA A 32 1.97 -8.46 4.88
CA ALA A 32 2.84 -7.69 3.98
C ALA A 32 2.20 -7.45 2.60
N PHE A 33 1.58 -8.49 2.03
CA PHE A 33 0.82 -8.40 0.80
C PHE A 33 -0.28 -7.33 0.91
N LEU A 34 -1.06 -7.36 1.99
CA LEU A 34 -2.16 -6.42 2.22
C LEU A 34 -1.66 -4.99 2.47
N CYS A 35 -0.47 -4.80 3.04
CA CYS A 35 0.15 -3.48 3.17
C CYS A 35 0.44 -2.85 1.80
N GLN A 36 1.04 -3.61 0.88
CA GLN A 36 1.27 -3.15 -0.50
C GLN A 36 -0.05 -2.83 -1.20
N GLN A 37 -1.07 -3.69 -1.03
CA GLN A 37 -2.38 -3.49 -1.63
C GLN A 37 -3.08 -2.23 -1.10
N SER A 38 -3.03 -1.98 0.20
CA SER A 38 -3.57 -0.76 0.80
C SER A 38 -2.97 0.50 0.15
N ALA A 39 -1.65 0.55 0.06
CA ALA A 39 -0.93 1.67 -0.58
C ALA A 39 -1.30 1.82 -2.06
N GLU A 40 -1.34 0.72 -2.84
CA GLU A 40 -1.73 0.73 -4.25
C GLU A 40 -3.13 1.31 -4.45
N LYS A 41 -4.11 0.82 -3.67
CA LYS A 41 -5.50 1.24 -3.77
C LYS A 41 -5.69 2.70 -3.35
N ALA A 42 -4.93 3.18 -2.35
CA ALA A 42 -4.94 4.58 -1.95
C ALA A 42 -4.39 5.51 -3.04
N LEU A 43 -3.26 5.15 -3.66
CA LEU A 43 -2.68 5.92 -4.76
C LEU A 43 -3.61 5.94 -5.98
N LYS A 44 -4.25 4.80 -6.30
CA LYS A 44 -5.27 4.73 -7.36
C LYS A 44 -6.49 5.61 -7.07
N ALA A 45 -6.93 5.68 -5.82
CA ALA A 45 -8.02 6.58 -5.43
C ALA A 45 -7.66 8.06 -5.69
N LEU A 46 -6.45 8.48 -5.31
CA LEU A 46 -5.98 9.84 -5.58
C LEU A 46 -5.82 10.10 -7.09
N TYR A 47 -5.38 9.09 -7.85
CA TYR A 47 -5.30 9.18 -9.31
C TYR A 47 -6.68 9.39 -9.93
N ILE A 48 -7.69 8.63 -9.51
CA ILE A 48 -9.08 8.81 -9.93
C ILE A 48 -9.58 10.21 -9.57
N GLU A 49 -9.29 10.71 -8.37
CA GLU A 49 -9.70 12.06 -7.98
C GLU A 49 -9.14 13.13 -8.93
N LYS A 50 -7.84 13.05 -9.22
CA LYS A 50 -7.14 14.02 -10.07
C LYS A 50 -7.48 13.93 -11.55
N PHE A 51 -7.60 12.73 -12.09
CA PHE A 51 -7.66 12.49 -13.55
C PHE A 51 -9.00 11.93 -14.02
N GLY A 52 -9.88 11.51 -13.12
CA GLY A 52 -11.21 10.99 -13.46
C GLY A 52 -11.21 9.61 -14.12
N GLU A 53 -10.08 8.88 -14.09
CA GLU A 53 -9.95 7.55 -14.68
C GLU A 53 -9.12 6.63 -13.77
N LEU A 54 -9.29 5.31 -13.93
CA LEU A 54 -8.47 4.32 -13.24
C LEU A 54 -7.23 3.96 -14.06
N ILE A 55 -6.06 4.11 -13.46
CA ILE A 55 -4.81 3.60 -14.02
C ILE A 55 -4.57 2.13 -13.67
N LYS A 56 -4.28 1.30 -14.68
CA LYS A 56 -4.06 -0.15 -14.53
C LYS A 56 -2.56 -0.48 -14.44
N THR A 57 -1.98 -0.22 -13.28
CA THR A 57 -0.61 -0.62 -12.92
C THR A 57 -0.54 -1.07 -11.46
N HIS A 58 0.49 -1.82 -11.11
CA HIS A 58 0.81 -2.25 -9.74
C HIS A 58 2.12 -1.61 -9.22
N ASP A 59 2.77 -0.77 -10.04
CA ASP A 59 3.99 -0.07 -9.66
C ASP A 59 3.65 1.14 -8.78
N LEU A 60 3.85 1.00 -7.47
CA LEU A 60 3.58 2.04 -6.49
C LEU A 60 4.49 3.24 -6.69
N HIS A 61 5.76 3.03 -7.03
CA HIS A 61 6.72 4.10 -7.23
C HIS A 61 6.33 4.96 -8.43
N PHE A 62 5.97 4.32 -9.54
CA PHE A 62 5.45 5.01 -10.71
C PHE A 62 4.18 5.81 -10.39
N LEU A 63 3.23 5.23 -9.64
CA LEU A 63 2.01 5.92 -9.22
C LEU A 63 2.32 7.13 -8.35
N ALA A 64 3.12 6.96 -7.30
CA ALA A 64 3.50 8.02 -6.37
C ALA A 64 4.22 9.17 -7.10
N LYS A 65 5.17 8.84 -7.98
CA LYS A 65 5.88 9.82 -8.81
C LYS A 65 4.93 10.59 -9.73
N LYS A 66 4.02 9.89 -10.43
CA LYS A 66 3.02 10.51 -11.32
C LYS A 66 2.06 11.44 -10.55
N LEU A 67 1.82 11.16 -9.28
CA LEU A 67 0.96 11.96 -8.40
C LEU A 67 1.67 13.15 -7.72
N GLY A 68 2.99 13.29 -7.91
CA GLY A 68 3.80 14.34 -7.30
C GLY A 68 4.06 14.09 -5.81
N ALA A 69 4.33 12.84 -5.44
CA ALA A 69 4.66 12.46 -4.07
C ALA A 69 6.03 12.97 -3.61
N THR A 70 6.18 13.12 -2.30
CA THR A 70 7.47 13.42 -1.67
C THR A 70 8.40 12.22 -1.79
N SER A 71 9.72 12.44 -1.61
CA SER A 71 10.71 11.36 -1.58
C SER A 71 10.34 10.29 -0.55
N GLU A 72 9.93 10.69 0.65
CA GLU A 72 9.53 9.78 1.73
C GLU A 72 8.39 8.83 1.33
N ILE A 73 7.38 9.33 0.61
CA ILE A 73 6.26 8.50 0.13
C ILE A 73 6.72 7.57 -1.00
N MET A 74 7.57 8.06 -1.89
CA MET A 74 8.15 7.25 -2.98
C MET A 74 9.07 6.15 -2.44
N ASP A 75 9.83 6.41 -1.38
CA ASP A 75 10.69 5.43 -0.71
C ASP A 75 9.84 4.37 0.01
N SER A 76 8.79 4.80 0.72
CA SER A 76 7.81 3.89 1.33
C SER A 76 7.17 2.96 0.29
N CYS A 77 6.85 3.48 -0.89
CA CYS A 77 6.31 2.70 -2.02
C CYS A 77 7.29 1.65 -2.55
N ASN A 78 8.58 2.00 -2.65
CA ASN A 78 9.63 1.06 -3.08
C ASN A 78 9.79 -0.07 -2.07
N GLU A 79 9.85 0.26 -0.77
CA GLU A 79 10.04 -0.74 0.28
C GLU A 79 8.83 -1.68 0.38
N LEU A 80 7.60 -1.16 0.31
CA LEU A 80 6.39 -1.99 0.25
C LEU A 80 6.39 -2.94 -0.96
N SER A 81 6.92 -2.50 -2.10
CA SER A 81 7.03 -3.34 -3.30
C SER A 81 8.06 -4.45 -3.11
N THR A 82 9.20 -4.17 -2.46
CA THR A 82 10.19 -5.19 -2.08
C THR A 82 9.58 -6.23 -1.14
N TYR A 83 8.91 -5.77 -0.08
CA TYR A 83 8.25 -6.66 0.89
C TYR A 83 7.23 -7.58 0.22
N PHE A 84 6.43 -7.04 -0.72
CA PHE A 84 5.49 -7.83 -1.52
C PHE A 84 6.17 -8.88 -2.40
N VAL A 85 7.33 -8.58 -3.00
CA VAL A 85 8.04 -9.56 -3.81
C VAL A 85 8.62 -10.66 -2.93
N GLU A 86 9.27 -10.30 -1.82
CA GLU A 86 9.86 -11.26 -0.89
C GLU A 86 8.81 -12.17 -0.25
N SER A 87 7.63 -11.63 0.06
CA SER A 87 6.51 -12.38 0.65
C SER A 87 5.81 -13.34 -0.30
N ARG A 88 6.32 -13.58 -1.53
CA ARG A 88 5.71 -14.52 -2.49
C ARG A 88 6.56 -15.75 -2.77
N TYR A 89 7.85 -15.74 -2.43
CA TYR A 89 8.77 -16.82 -2.81
C TYR A 89 9.25 -17.60 -1.59
N PRO A 90 9.13 -18.95 -1.60
CA PRO A 90 9.75 -19.80 -0.59
C PRO A 90 11.24 -19.47 -0.44
N GLY A 91 11.70 -19.20 0.78
CA GLY A 91 13.09 -18.80 1.08
C GLY A 91 13.35 -17.29 1.17
N GLY A 92 12.52 -16.43 0.56
CA GLY A 92 12.54 -14.98 0.84
C GLY A 92 12.12 -14.65 2.28
N TYR A 93 11.27 -15.51 2.84
CA TYR A 93 10.73 -15.44 4.20
C TYR A 93 11.75 -15.64 5.32
N ALA A 94 12.92 -16.24 5.06
CA ALA A 94 13.89 -16.56 6.12
C ALA A 94 14.38 -15.31 6.88
N LYS A 95 14.10 -14.10 6.35
CA LYS A 95 14.38 -12.81 6.99
C LYS A 95 13.13 -11.95 7.25
N PHE A 96 11.94 -12.38 6.85
CA PHE A 96 10.72 -11.57 6.91
C PHE A 96 9.94 -11.87 8.19
N GLY A 97 10.29 -11.16 9.27
CA GLY A 97 9.70 -11.36 10.60
C GLY A 97 8.65 -10.32 10.96
N ALA A 98 8.13 -10.43 12.19
CA ALA A 98 7.16 -9.50 12.74
C ALA A 98 7.56 -8.01 12.62
N GLN A 99 8.86 -7.70 12.76
CA GLN A 99 9.39 -6.34 12.65
C GLN A 99 9.24 -5.76 11.23
N ASN A 100 9.47 -6.56 10.20
CA ASN A 100 9.30 -6.13 8.81
C ASN A 100 7.82 -5.82 8.51
N VAL A 101 6.89 -6.61 9.06
CA VAL A 101 5.45 -6.36 8.91
C VAL A 101 5.00 -5.11 9.65
N ILE A 102 5.52 -4.85 10.86
CA ILE A 102 5.24 -3.60 11.59
C ILE A 102 5.65 -2.39 10.74
N GLU A 103 6.83 -2.45 10.13
CA GLU A 103 7.31 -1.37 9.28
C GLU A 103 6.49 -1.24 7.99
N ALA A 104 6.08 -2.36 7.38
CA ALA A 104 5.17 -2.37 6.24
C ALA A 104 3.80 -1.75 6.59
N LEU A 105 3.24 -2.06 7.76
CA LEU A 105 1.99 -1.49 8.25
C LEU A 105 2.11 0.03 8.40
N ARG A 106 3.20 0.50 9.02
CA ARG A 106 3.49 1.93 9.19
C ARG A 106 3.57 2.66 7.85
N LYS A 107 4.31 2.09 6.90
CA LYS A 107 4.46 2.65 5.55
C LYS A 107 3.16 2.66 4.76
N ALA A 108 2.38 1.58 4.81
CA ALA A 108 1.08 1.52 4.16
C ALA A 108 0.11 2.57 4.73
N GLU A 109 0.11 2.75 6.05
CA GLU A 109 -0.66 3.81 6.72
C GLU A 109 -0.20 5.21 6.30
N MET A 110 1.10 5.47 6.23
CA MET A 110 1.64 6.75 5.74
C MET A 110 1.18 7.06 4.30
N VAL A 111 1.27 6.09 3.38
CA VAL A 111 0.84 6.26 1.98
C VAL A 111 -0.67 6.50 1.91
N LEU A 112 -1.45 5.75 2.69
CA LEU A 112 -2.91 5.89 2.75
C LEU A 112 -3.32 7.29 3.24
N GLU A 113 -2.75 7.75 4.35
CA GLU A 113 -3.08 9.07 4.92
C GLU A 113 -2.60 10.21 4.03
N TRP A 114 -1.42 10.07 3.41
CA TRP A 114 -0.93 11.03 2.43
C TRP A 114 -1.88 11.15 1.22
N ALA A 115 -2.35 10.03 0.69
CA ALA A 115 -3.29 10.03 -0.42
C ALA A 115 -4.63 10.67 -0.02
N LYS A 116 -5.18 10.30 1.15
CA LYS A 116 -6.42 10.88 1.69
C LYS A 116 -6.33 12.39 1.90
N GLY A 117 -5.19 12.90 2.38
CA GLY A 117 -4.99 14.34 2.59
C GLY A 117 -4.90 15.16 1.29
N LYS A 118 -4.84 14.50 0.13
CA LYS A 118 -4.78 15.14 -1.19
C LYS A 118 -6.04 14.92 -2.04
N ILE A 119 -7.04 14.21 -1.52
CA ILE A 119 -8.35 13.94 -2.13
C ILE A 119 -9.38 14.99 -1.69
#